data_AF-A0A257MX56-F1
#
_entry.id   AF-A0A257MX56-F1
#
_cell.length_a   1.000
_cell.length_b   1.000
_cell.length_c   1.000
_cell.angle_alpha   90.00
_cell.angle_beta   90.00
_cell.angle_gamma   90.00
#
_symmetry.space_group_name_H-M   'P 1'
#
loop_
_entity.id
_entity.type
_entity.pdbx_description
1 polymer ?
#
loop_
_entity_poly.entity_id
_entity_poly.type
_entity_poly.pdbx_seq_one_letter_code
_entity_poly.pdbx_strand_id
1 'polypeptide(L)' 'MIRKTYASTALKDWTPEELLELLKVCRDNNAAKDITGMLVYSDRTFFQVLEG' A
#
# COMPACT_ATOMS: atom_id res chain seq x y z
N MET A 1 5.07 11.32 -15.53
CA MET A 1 4.98 11.17 -14.08
C MET A 1 3.56 11.48 -13.65
N ILE A 2 2.87 10.46 -13.17
CA ILE A 2 1.48 10.52 -12.71
C ILE A 2 1.47 10.15 -11.22
N ARG A 3 0.59 10.78 -10.45
CA ARG A 3 0.35 10.39 -9.05
C ARG A 3 -1.11 9.97 -8.89
N LYS A 4 -1.33 8.80 -8.29
CA LYS A 4 -2.66 8.31 -7.95
C LYS A 4 -2.77 8.17 -6.44
N THR A 5 -3.88 8.68 -5.91
CA THR A 5 -4.27 8.52 -4.51
C THR A 5 -5.63 7.87 -4.46
N TYR A 6 -5.80 6.88 -3.58
CA TYR A 6 -7.08 6.23 -3.37
C TYR A 6 -7.23 5.73 -1.93
N ALA A 7 -8.48 5.48 -1.55
CA ALA A 7 -8.83 4.78 -0.32
C ALA A 7 -9.67 3.54 -0.65
N SER A 8 -9.56 2.50 0.17
CA SER A 8 -10.38 1.29 0.05
C SER A 8 -10.73 0.69 1.41
N THR A 9 -11.85 -0.02 1.47
CA THR A 9 -12.28 -0.77 2.66
C THR A 9 -11.69 -2.16 2.63
N ALA A 10 -11.06 -2.58 3.72
CA ALA A 10 -10.52 -3.91 3.89
C ALA A 10 -11.64 -4.96 4.04
N LEU A 11 -11.54 -6.04 3.26
CA LEU A 11 -12.51 -7.13 3.29
C LEU A 11 -12.44 -7.97 4.57
N LYS A 12 -11.30 -7.93 5.27
CA LYS A 12 -11.05 -8.58 6.55
C LYS A 12 -10.27 -7.64 7.47
N ASP A 13 -10.21 -7.98 8.75
CA ASP A 13 -9.23 -7.39 9.66
C ASP A 13 -7.84 -7.89 9.30
N TRP A 14 -6.84 -7.02 9.45
CA TRP A 14 -5.45 -7.32 9.14
C TRP A 14 -4.63 -7.34 10.41
N THR A 15 -3.79 -8.36 10.57
CA THR A 15 -2.80 -8.36 11.66
C THR A 15 -1.57 -7.52 11.27
N PRO A 16 -0.77 -7.05 12.25
CA PRO A 16 0.49 -6.37 11.95
C PRO A 16 1.43 -7.17 11.05
N GLU A 17 1.49 -8.49 11.22
CA GLU A 17 2.33 -9.40 10.43
C GLU A 17 1.86 -9.47 8.98
N GLU A 18 0.55 -9.61 8.74
CA GLU A 18 -0.02 -9.61 7.39
C GLU A 18 0.22 -8.27 6.67
N LEU A 19 0.16 -7.15 7.41
CA LEU A 19 0.48 -5.82 6.87
C LEU A 19 1.97 -5.68 6.52
N LEU A 20 2.87 -6.24 7.33
CA LEU A 20 4.30 -6.24 7.04
C LEU A 20 4.63 -7.08 5.79
N GLU A 21 3.99 -8.23 5.63
CA GLU A 21 4.11 -9.06 4.43
C GLU A 21 3.61 -8.33 3.18
N LEU A 22 2.43 -7.69 3.28
CA LEU A 22 1.89 -6.85 2.21
C LEU A 22 2.87 -5.73 1.84
N LEU A 23 3.41 -5.01 2.83
CA LEU A 23 4.36 -3.93 2.60
C LEU A 23 5.64 -4.40 1.93
N LYS A 24 6.13 -5.61 2.27
CA LYS A 24 7.29 -6.21 1.60
C LYS A 24 7.02 -6.42 0.10
N VAL A 25 5.89 -7.05 -0.23
CA VAL A 25 5.47 -7.27 -1.63
C VAL A 25 5.31 -5.95 -2.38
N CYS A 26 4.74 -4.92 -1.75
CA CYS A 26 4.61 -3.60 -2.35
C CYS A 26 5.99 -2.99 -2.65
N ARG A 27 6.93 -3.01 -1.69
CA ARG A 27 8.27 -2.42 -1.87
C ARG A 27 9.05 -3.10 -2.98
N ASP A 28 9.07 -4.43 -3.01
CA ASP A 28 9.82 -5.20 -4.01
C ASP A 28 9.31 -4.90 -5.43
N ASN A 29 7.98 -4.93 -5.62
CA ASN A 29 7.37 -4.68 -6.92
C ASN A 29 7.44 -3.22 -7.37
N ASN A 30 7.34 -2.28 -6.43
CA ASN A 30 7.40 -0.85 -6.74
C ASN A 30 8.83 -0.44 -7.08
N ALA A 31 9.82 -0.91 -6.33
CA ALA A 31 11.24 -0.65 -6.59
C ALA A 31 11.67 -1.17 -7.98
N ALA A 32 11.17 -2.34 -8.39
CA ALA A 32 11.43 -2.89 -9.73
C ALA A 32 10.85 -2.06 -10.89
N LYS A 33 9.99 -1.07 -10.60
CA LYS A 33 9.29 -0.23 -11.59
C LYS A 33 9.58 1.26 -11.40
N ASP A 34 10.54 1.62 -10.55
CA ASP A 34 10.83 3.00 -10.15
C ASP A 34 9.59 3.75 -9.60
N ILE A 35 8.68 3.02 -8.94
CA ILE A 35 7.50 3.58 -8.29
C ILE A 35 7.80 3.84 -6.80
N THR A 36 7.42 5.01 -6.31
CA THR A 36 7.46 5.36 -4.88
C THR A 36 6.05 5.59 -4.35
N GLY A 37 5.92 5.75 -3.03
CA GLY A 37 4.63 6.06 -2.45
C GLY A 37 4.50 5.73 -0.96
N MET A 38 3.25 5.66 -0.51
CA MET A 38 2.87 5.41 0.87
C MET A 38 1.61 4.54 0.90
N LEU A 39 1.57 3.61 1.85
CA LEU A 39 0.38 2.82 2.17
C LEU A 39 0.13 2.93 3.68
N VAL A 40 -1.06 3.38 4.05
CA VAL A 40 -1.52 3.49 5.44
C VAL A 40 -2.71 2.56 5.62
N TYR A 41 -2.74 1.87 6.76
CA TYR A 41 -3.89 1.10 7.21
C TYR A 41 -4.35 1.62 8.58
N SER A 42 -5.64 1.93 8.71
CA SER A 42 -6.25 2.31 9.98
C SER A 42 -7.73 1.97 9.95
N ASP A 43 -8.23 1.33 11.00
CA ASP A 43 -9.65 0.97 11.17
C ASP A 43 -10.32 0.45 9.88
N ARG A 44 -9.78 -0.68 9.38
CA ARG A 44 -10.24 -1.32 8.13
C ARG A 44 -10.19 -0.46 6.87
N THR A 45 -9.50 0.67 6.89
CA THR A 45 -9.33 1.55 5.74
C THR A 45 -7.88 1.53 5.28
N PHE A 46 -7.67 1.22 4.01
CA PHE A 46 -6.40 1.46 3.34
C PHE A 46 -6.43 2.82 2.66
N PHE A 47 -5.35 3.57 2.77
CA PHE A 47 -5.11 4.79 2.01
C PHE A 47 -3.75 4.67 1.34
N GLN A 48 -3.71 4.81 0.02
CA GLN A 48 -2.48 4.64 -0.75
C GLN A 48 -2.21 5.81 -1.68
N VAL A 49 -0.94 6.20 -1.73
CA VAL A 49 -0.37 7.09 -2.75
C VAL A 49 0.68 6.30 -3.51
N LEU A 50 0.65 6.38 -4.84
CA LEU A 50 1.68 5.84 -5.73
C LEU A 50 2.06 6.91 -6.75
N GLU A 51 3.36 7.05 -7.02
CA GLU A 51 3.90 8.01 -7.98
C GLU A 51 5.07 7.42 -8.79
N GLY A 52 5.15 7.84 -10.05
CA GLY A 52 6.08 7.36 -11.09
C GLY A 52 5.70 7.92 -12.45
#